data_AF-A0A3D2W5Y0-F1
#
_entry.id   AF-A0A3D2W5Y0-F1
#
_cell.length_a   1.000
_cell.length_b   1.000
_cell.length_c   1.000
_cell.angle_alpha   90.00
_cell.angle_beta   90.00
_cell.angle_gamma   90.00
#
_symmetry.space_group_name_H-M   'P 1'
#
loop_
_entity.id
_entity.type
_entity.pdbx_description
1 polymer ?
#
loop_
_entity_poly.entity_id
_entity_poly.type
_entity_poly.pdbx_seq_one_letter_code
_entity_poly.pdbx_strand_id
1 'polypeptide(L)'
;MSKFEGIADTLYIPLTARIYVSEHFPEYFRDDKAVSLKNEIPYEEIASKSSEYFQMAGACRFYNTDQMIKAFIDRHEKCNIVNVGCGLETAYFRINPAPEKAVFYEMDLPEVIAARRKVLGESENEILIPGDMFDFA
;
A
#
# COMPACT_ATOMS: atom_id res chain seq x y z
N MET A 1 5.03 -21.78 -5.35
CA MET A 1 5.12 -21.12 -4.04
C MET A 1 4.68 -19.69 -4.26
N SER A 2 3.62 -19.24 -3.58
CA SER A 2 3.15 -17.86 -3.75
C SER A 2 4.19 -16.92 -3.12
N LYS A 3 4.41 -15.73 -3.67
CA LYS A 3 5.35 -14.76 -3.08
C LYS A 3 4.94 -14.27 -1.68
N PHE A 4 3.74 -14.66 -1.24
CA PHE A 4 3.10 -14.24 0.00
C PHE A 4 2.84 -15.40 0.98
N GLU A 5 3.57 -16.50 0.88
CA GLU A 5 3.52 -17.55 1.90
C GLU A 5 3.86 -16.99 3.30
N GLY A 6 2.95 -17.20 4.26
CA GLY A 6 3.15 -16.84 5.67
C GLY A 6 2.59 -15.49 6.12
N ILE A 7 1.94 -14.72 5.24
CA ILE A 7 1.24 -13.48 5.64
C ILE A 7 -0.26 -13.70 5.81
N ALA A 8 -0.91 -12.84 6.59
CA ALA A 8 -2.35 -12.92 6.81
C ALA A 8 -3.13 -12.62 5.52
N ASP A 9 -4.10 -13.48 5.18
CA ASP A 9 -4.97 -13.30 3.99
C ASP A 9 -5.72 -11.96 3.97
N THR A 10 -5.93 -11.36 5.14
CA THR A 10 -6.55 -10.05 5.31
C THR A 10 -5.78 -8.92 4.62
N LEU A 11 -4.47 -9.07 4.41
CA LEU A 11 -3.63 -8.09 3.70
C LEU A 11 -4.02 -7.93 2.23
N TYR A 12 -4.61 -8.96 1.63
CA TYR A 12 -5.02 -8.91 0.23
C TYR A 12 -6.34 -8.15 0.02
N ILE A 13 -7.21 -8.07 1.03
CA ILE A 13 -8.49 -7.36 0.92
C ILE A 13 -8.31 -5.90 0.47
N PRO A 14 -7.49 -5.06 1.16
CA PRO A 14 -7.28 -3.69 0.72
C PRO A 14 -6.53 -3.59 -0.63
N LEU A 15 -5.62 -4.53 -0.93
CA LEU A 15 -4.92 -4.57 -2.20
C LEU A 15 -5.88 -4.86 -3.36
N THR A 16 -6.76 -5.86 -3.20
CA THR A 16 -7.81 -6.22 -4.17
C THR A 16 -8.74 -5.04 -4.45
N ALA A 17 -9.14 -4.28 -3.42
CA ALA A 17 -9.94 -3.08 -3.62
C ALA A 17 -9.23 -2.02 -4.48
N ARG A 18 -7.94 -1.77 -4.23
CA ARG A 18 -7.15 -0.83 -5.04
C ARG A 18 -6.99 -1.31 -6.48
N ILE A 19 -6.75 -2.61 -6.70
CA ILE A 19 -6.67 -3.20 -8.05
C ILE A 19 -8.00 -3.03 -8.78
N TYR A 20 -9.11 -3.47 -8.16
CA TYR A 20 -10.44 -3.43 -8.77
C TYR A 20 -10.81 -2.02 -9.22
N VAL A 21 -10.66 -1.03 -8.32
CA VAL A 21 -11.02 0.36 -8.62
C VAL A 21 -10.08 0.99 -9.64
N SER A 22 -8.78 0.65 -9.62
CA SER A 22 -7.83 1.13 -10.64
C SER A 22 -8.15 0.63 -12.05
N GLU A 23 -8.74 -0.57 -12.18
CA GLU A 23 -9.11 -1.14 -13.48
C GLU A 23 -10.49 -0.67 -13.97
N HIS A 24 -11.45 -0.48 -13.05
CA HIS A 24 -12.85 -0.20 -13.41
C HIS A 24 -13.22 1.29 -13.33
N PHE A 25 -12.57 2.04 -12.45
CA PHE A 25 -12.83 3.47 -12.20
C PHE A 25 -11.51 4.28 -12.13
N PRO A 26 -10.62 4.17 -13.14
CA PRO A 26 -9.30 4.81 -13.13
C PRO A 26 -9.34 6.34 -13.04
N GLU A 27 -10.44 6.97 -13.43
CA GLU A 27 -10.67 8.41 -13.31
C GLU A 27 -10.83 8.87 -11.86
N TYR A 28 -11.23 7.96 -10.97
CA TYR A 28 -11.40 8.23 -9.54
C TYR A 28 -10.12 7.94 -8.76
N PHE A 29 -9.57 6.74 -8.92
CA PHE A 29 -8.39 6.28 -8.18
C PHE A 29 -7.58 5.32 -9.06
N ARG A 30 -6.27 5.53 -9.13
CA ARG A 30 -5.35 4.69 -9.90
C ARG A 30 -4.09 4.36 -9.11
N ASP A 31 -3.82 3.07 -8.98
CA ASP A 31 -2.65 2.51 -8.34
C ASP A 31 -2.01 1.44 -9.23
N ASP A 32 -1.15 1.88 -10.15
CA ASP A 32 -0.52 1.01 -11.14
C ASP A 32 0.41 -0.03 -10.50
N LYS A 33 1.03 0.29 -9.36
CA LYS A 33 1.85 -0.67 -8.62
C LYS A 33 0.99 -1.77 -8.02
N ALA A 34 -0.17 -1.44 -7.44
CA ALA A 34 -1.12 -2.44 -6.97
C ALA A 34 -1.61 -3.34 -8.12
N VAL A 35 -1.98 -2.76 -9.27
CA VAL A 35 -2.39 -3.53 -10.47
C VAL A 35 -1.30 -4.51 -10.91
N SER A 36 -0.02 -4.11 -10.85
CA SER A 36 1.10 -5.01 -11.20
C SER A 36 1.20 -6.26 -10.31
N LEU A 37 0.62 -6.23 -9.10
CA LEU A 37 0.62 -7.34 -8.15
C LEU A 37 -0.58 -8.29 -8.31
N LYS A 38 -1.53 -8.00 -9.22
CA LYS A 38 -2.77 -8.78 -9.37
C LYS A 38 -2.54 -10.28 -9.51
N ASN A 39 -1.54 -10.67 -10.29
CA ASN A 39 -1.22 -12.08 -10.56
C ASN A 39 -0.40 -12.75 -9.45
N GLU A 40 0.03 -12.00 -8.44
CA GLU A 40 0.82 -12.52 -7.33
C GLU A 40 -0.08 -12.93 -6.15
N ILE A 41 -1.36 -12.52 -6.14
CA ILE A 41 -2.34 -12.76 -5.08
C ILE A 41 -3.51 -13.62 -5.59
N PRO A 42 -4.31 -14.26 -4.71
CA PRO A 42 -5.55 -14.93 -5.10
C PRO A 42 -6.67 -13.92 -5.41
N TYR A 43 -6.45 -13.02 -6.37
CA TYR A 43 -7.31 -11.87 -6.68
C TYR A 43 -8.76 -12.29 -6.93
N GLU A 44 -9.01 -13.22 -7.85
CA GLU A 44 -10.37 -13.64 -8.23
C GLU A 44 -11.15 -14.24 -7.06
N GLU A 45 -10.47 -15.03 -6.21
CA GLU A 45 -11.09 -15.63 -5.03
C GLU A 45 -11.53 -14.57 -4.01
N ILE A 46 -10.73 -13.52 -3.83
CA ILE A 46 -11.04 -12.45 -2.89
C ILE A 46 -12.06 -11.48 -3.48
N ALA A 47 -11.88 -11.09 -4.74
CA ALA A 47 -12.74 -10.14 -5.43
C ALA A 47 -14.19 -10.66 -5.53
N SER A 48 -14.36 -11.97 -5.79
CA SER A 48 -15.69 -12.61 -5.85
C SER A 48 -16.48 -12.59 -4.53
N LYS A 49 -15.80 -12.35 -3.39
CA LYS A 49 -16.41 -12.27 -2.05
C LYS A 49 -16.78 -10.83 -1.65
N SER A 50 -16.61 -9.85 -2.54
CA SER A 50 -16.84 -8.43 -2.27
C SER A 50 -17.78 -7.82 -3.32
N SER A 51 -18.52 -6.78 -2.94
CA SER A 51 -19.34 -6.00 -3.87
C SER A 51 -18.57 -4.79 -4.38
N GLU A 52 -18.95 -4.24 -5.54
CA GLU A 52 -18.39 -2.99 -6.06
C GLU A 52 -18.42 -1.87 -5.01
N TYR A 53 -19.52 -1.75 -4.24
CA TYR A 53 -19.64 -0.79 -3.14
C TYR A 53 -18.49 -0.95 -2.12
N PHE A 54 -18.19 -2.18 -1.68
CA PHE A 54 -17.10 -2.41 -0.73
C PHE A 54 -15.71 -2.19 -1.34
N GLN A 55 -15.52 -2.52 -2.62
CA GLN A 55 -14.27 -2.21 -3.33
C GLN A 55 -14.06 -0.70 -3.42
N MET A 56 -15.10 0.05 -3.79
CA MET A 56 -15.08 1.52 -3.85
C MET A 56 -14.85 2.14 -2.48
N ALA A 57 -15.53 1.66 -1.44
CA ALA A 57 -15.30 2.12 -0.07
C ALA A 57 -13.86 1.85 0.40
N GLY A 58 -13.31 0.68 0.05
CA GLY A 58 -11.92 0.32 0.32
C GLY A 58 -10.92 1.26 -0.35
N ALA A 59 -11.09 1.52 -1.65
CA ALA A 59 -10.23 2.43 -2.41
C ALA A 59 -10.37 3.89 -1.97
N CYS A 60 -11.58 4.33 -1.60
CA CYS A 60 -11.86 5.70 -1.17
C CYS A 60 -11.02 6.12 0.05
N ARG A 61 -10.76 5.19 0.97
CA ARG A 61 -9.84 5.44 2.09
C ARG A 61 -8.44 5.83 1.59
N PHE A 62 -7.91 5.11 0.60
CA PHE A 62 -6.58 5.41 0.04
C PHE A 62 -6.58 6.72 -0.73
N TYR A 63 -7.62 7.01 -1.52
CA TYR A 63 -7.78 8.31 -2.17
C TYR A 63 -7.71 9.45 -1.15
N ASN A 64 -8.50 9.40 -0.08
CA ASN A 64 -8.52 10.45 0.93
C ASN A 64 -7.17 10.59 1.65
N THR A 65 -6.56 9.47 2.04
CA THR A 65 -5.23 9.48 2.67
C THR A 65 -4.17 10.06 1.73
N ASP A 66 -4.19 9.74 0.44
CA ASP A 66 -3.26 10.30 -0.54
C ASP A 66 -3.39 11.81 -0.66
N GLN A 67 -4.63 12.32 -0.68
CA GLN A 67 -4.87 13.76 -0.74
C GLN A 67 -4.35 14.46 0.52
N MET A 68 -4.47 13.83 1.69
CA MET A 68 -3.89 14.34 2.94
C MET A 68 -2.36 14.32 2.91
N ILE A 69 -1.75 13.23 2.42
CA ILE A 69 -0.29 13.11 2.29
C ILE A 69 0.26 14.16 1.32
N LYS A 70 -0.33 14.30 0.12
CA LYS A 70 0.08 15.31 -0.87
C LYS A 70 0.00 16.72 -0.29
N ALA A 71 -1.11 17.06 0.35
CA ALA A 71 -1.29 18.36 0.99
C ALA A 71 -0.28 18.61 2.13
N PHE A 72 0.12 17.56 2.85
CA PHE A 72 1.18 17.66 3.85
C PHE A 72 2.54 17.90 3.21
N ILE A 73 2.91 17.11 2.19
CA ILE A 73 4.17 17.28 1.43
C ILE A 73 4.28 18.70 0.84
N ASP A 74 3.20 19.24 0.28
CA ASP A 74 3.19 20.57 -0.34
C ASP A 74 3.43 21.71 0.66
N ARG A 75 3.10 21.51 1.95
CA ARG A 75 3.25 22.52 3.01
C ARG A 75 4.63 22.52 3.65
N HIS A 76 5.46 21.53 3.36
CA HIS A 76 6.75 21.35 4.00
C HIS A 76 7.89 21.33 2.96
N GLU A 77 9.02 21.93 3.31
CA GLU A 77 10.20 21.91 2.44
C GLU A 77 10.74 20.49 2.29
N LYS A 78 10.79 19.76 3.42
CA LYS A 78 11.14 18.34 3.53
C LYS A 78 10.34 17.72 4.68
N CYS A 79 9.81 16.51 4.50
CA CYS A 79 9.03 15.83 5.52
C CYS A 79 9.19 14.30 5.52
N ASN A 80 8.65 13.64 6.54
CA ASN A 80 8.58 12.19 6.64
C ASN A 80 7.12 11.76 6.64
N ILE A 81 6.81 10.69 5.91
CA ILE A 81 5.51 10.00 5.95
C ILE A 81 5.75 8.66 6.65
N VAL A 82 5.00 8.37 7.71
CA VAL A 82 5.16 7.14 8.49
C VAL A 82 3.86 6.35 8.42
N ASN A 83 3.92 5.19 7.78
CA ASN A 83 2.82 4.24 7.69
C ASN A 83 3.08 3.10 8.69
N VAL A 84 2.20 2.95 9.67
CA VAL A 84 2.28 1.91 10.70
C VAL A 84 1.25 0.84 10.40
N GLY A 85 1.67 -0.43 10.36
CA GLY A 85 0.86 -1.51 9.81
C GLY A 85 0.72 -1.36 8.29
N CYS A 86 1.83 -1.09 7.60
CA CYS A 86 1.82 -0.71 6.19
C CYS A 86 1.28 -1.80 5.25
N GLY A 87 1.37 -3.07 5.64
CA GLY A 87 1.00 -4.20 4.79
C GLY A 87 1.60 -4.09 3.39
N LEU A 88 0.71 -4.21 2.39
CA LEU A 88 1.03 -4.09 0.96
C LEU A 88 0.70 -2.69 0.40
N GLU A 89 0.80 -1.63 1.21
CA GLU A 89 0.59 -0.25 0.78
C GLU A 89 1.51 0.14 -0.40
N THR A 90 1.02 0.97 -1.30
CA THR A 90 1.72 1.37 -2.53
C THR A 90 1.75 2.90 -2.72
N ALA A 91 1.44 3.66 -1.67
CA ALA A 91 1.38 5.12 -1.64
C ALA A 91 2.65 5.76 -2.16
N TYR A 92 3.82 5.26 -1.72
CA TYR A 92 5.12 5.72 -2.19
C TYR A 92 5.20 5.73 -3.72
N PHE A 93 4.78 4.66 -4.38
CA PHE A 93 4.84 4.51 -5.85
C PHE A 93 3.84 5.40 -6.59
N ARG A 94 2.62 5.58 -6.06
CA ARG A 94 1.58 6.35 -6.75
C ARG A 94 1.61 7.85 -6.44
N ILE A 95 2.09 8.24 -5.26
CA ILE A 95 2.31 9.65 -4.90
C ILE A 95 3.62 10.13 -5.51
N ASN A 96 4.67 9.30 -5.49
CA ASN A 96 5.97 9.53 -6.12
C ASN A 96 6.49 10.97 -5.98
N PRO A 97 6.66 11.47 -4.74
CA PRO A 97 7.17 12.82 -4.53
C PRO A 97 8.64 12.89 -4.96
N ALA A 98 9.13 14.11 -5.21
CA ALA A 98 10.54 14.32 -5.48
C ALA A 98 11.41 13.79 -4.30
N PRO A 99 12.53 13.11 -4.54
CA PRO A 99 13.34 12.48 -3.47
C PRO A 99 13.79 13.44 -2.37
N GLU A 100 13.96 14.72 -2.67
CA GLU A 100 14.33 15.74 -1.69
C GLU A 100 13.16 16.17 -0.78
N LYS A 101 11.91 15.92 -1.20
CA LYS A 101 10.69 16.39 -0.53
C LYS A 101 10.23 15.48 0.59
N ALA A 102 10.26 14.16 0.38
CA ALA A 102 9.68 13.23 1.33
C ALA A 102 10.43 11.90 1.41
N VAL A 103 10.48 11.35 2.62
CA VAL A 103 10.91 9.96 2.90
C VAL A 103 9.73 9.22 3.49
N PHE A 104 9.45 8.03 2.95
CA PHE A 104 8.40 7.14 3.43
C PHE A 104 9.01 6.09 4.34
N TYR A 105 8.41 5.91 5.51
CA TYR A 105 8.76 4.87 6.46
C TYR A 105 7.60 3.90 6.56
N GLU A 106 7.84 2.67 6.15
CA GLU A 106 6.83 1.60 6.09
C GLU A 106 7.16 0.61 7.21
N MET A 107 6.36 0.65 8.28
CA MET A 107 6.54 -0.19 9.47
C MET A 107 5.47 -1.26 9.55
N ASP A 108 5.87 -2.51 9.77
CA ASP A 108 4.98 -3.63 10.04
C ASP A 108 5.77 -4.80 10.65
N LEU A 109 5.06 -5.87 11.02
CA LEU A 109 5.66 -7.09 11.54
C LEU A 109 6.76 -7.61 10.59
N PRO A 110 7.83 -8.22 11.12
CA PRO A 110 8.98 -8.67 10.32
C PRO A 110 8.61 -9.54 9.10
N GLU A 111 7.64 -10.45 9.26
CA GLU A 111 7.14 -11.32 8.19
C GLU A 111 6.40 -10.54 7.09
N VAL A 112 5.67 -9.48 7.46
CA VAL A 112 4.97 -8.62 6.51
C VAL A 112 5.96 -7.78 5.72
N ILE A 113 6.95 -7.19 6.39
CA ILE A 113 8.03 -6.44 5.73
C ILE A 113 8.87 -7.35 4.82
N ALA A 114 9.15 -8.59 5.24
CA ALA A 114 9.84 -9.56 4.41
C ALA A 114 9.05 -9.92 3.13
N ALA A 115 7.74 -10.11 3.24
CA ALA A 115 6.88 -10.34 2.08
C ALA A 115 6.83 -9.10 1.17
N ARG A 116 6.64 -7.91 1.75
CA ARG A 116 6.65 -6.62 1.04
C ARG A 116 7.92 -6.44 0.21
N ARG A 117 9.09 -6.69 0.80
CA ARG A 117 10.39 -6.59 0.11
C ARG A 117 10.47 -7.50 -1.12
N LYS A 118 9.95 -8.73 -1.02
CA LYS A 118 9.94 -9.69 -2.14
C LYS A 118 9.06 -9.24 -3.31
N VAL A 119 7.98 -8.51 -3.04
CA VAL A 119 6.97 -8.17 -4.05
C VAL A 119 7.07 -6.74 -4.59
N LEU A 120 7.42 -5.78 -3.73
CA LEU A 120 7.49 -4.36 -4.08
C LEU A 120 8.92 -3.91 -4.37
N GLY A 121 9.91 -4.58 -3.77
CA GLY A 121 11.32 -4.19 -3.81
C GLY A 121 11.69 -3.25 -2.65
N GLU A 122 12.80 -2.55 -2.82
CA GLU A 122 13.23 -1.45 -1.95
C GLU A 122 13.52 -0.22 -2.81
N SER A 123 13.29 0.96 -2.24
CA SER A 123 13.58 2.24 -2.89
C SER A 123 14.38 3.13 -1.94
N GLU A 124 15.20 4.04 -2.48
CA GLU A 124 16.07 4.91 -1.66
C GLU A 124 15.28 5.75 -0.63
N ASN A 125 14.09 6.21 -1.02
CA ASN A 125 13.21 7.04 -0.20
C ASN A 125 12.03 6.28 0.43
N GLU A 126 12.10 4.95 0.43
CA GLU A 126 11.13 4.05 1.07
C GLU A 126 11.86 3.14 2.05
N ILE A 127 11.85 3.51 3.33
CA ILE A 127 12.56 2.82 4.40
C ILE A 127 11.62 1.80 5.04
N LEU A 128 11.98 0.53 4.94
CA LEU A 128 11.22 -0.58 5.52
C LEU A 128 11.69 -0.87 6.95
N ILE A 129 10.78 -0.78 7.92
CA ILE A 129 11.06 -1.00 9.34
C ILE A 129 10.34 -2.27 9.83
N PRO A 130 11.03 -3.42 9.94
CA PRO A 130 10.45 -4.62 10.53
C PRO A 130 10.37 -4.49 12.05
N GLY A 131 9.19 -4.63 12.63
CA GLY A 131 8.99 -4.61 14.08
C GLY A 131 7.52 -4.65 14.49
N ASP A 132 7.27 -5.03 15.74
CA ASP A 132 5.94 -4.92 16.34
C ASP A 132 5.79 -3.51 16.94
N MET A 133 4.76 -2.78 16.53
CA MET A 133 4.48 -1.43 17.07
C MET A 133 4.08 -1.44 18.55
N PHE A 134 3.73 -2.60 19.08
CA PHE A 134 3.41 -2.80 20.49
C PHE A 134 4.60 -3.31 21.31
N ASP A 135 5.75 -3.54 20.69
CA ASP A 135 6.97 -3.88 21.41
C ASP A 135 7.70 -2.59 21.84
N PHE A 136 7.55 -2.26 23.12
CA PHE A 136 8.15 -1.08 23.75
C PHE A 136 9.46 -1.40 24.50
N ALA A 137 9.99 -2.62 24.35
CA ALA A 137 11.15 -3.12 25.09
C ALA A 137 12.49 -2.48 24.67
#